data_AF-A0ABD3QVE2-F1
#
_entry.id   AF-A0ABD3QVE2-F1
#
_cell.length_a   1.000
_cell.length_b   1.000
_cell.length_c   1.000
_cell.angle_alpha   90.00
_cell.angle_beta   90.00
_cell.angle_gamma   90.00
#
_symmetry.space_group_name_H-M   'P 1'
#
loop_
_entity.id
_entity.type
_entity.pdbx_description
1 polymer ?
#
loop_
_entity_poly.entity_id
_entity_poly.type
_entity_poly.pdbx_seq_one_letter_code
_entity_poly.pdbx_strand_id
1 'polypeptide(L)'
;MVAFLLPLLPMLAVLERLPVDLSMTKNGVPSKTIIAPAKQQQTVTLNWLASYNDSNYWNLPNGGVTFEKQLLISVEEKGTKSVLRLSNPVFLGSGGSGAVFSFRVDQPNQFVHINNQVAIKVSWKASRSTVENECNILRTLESNNVPHVERCLAQVPYDEGRIMIALRPVVMDRTSSLAKLSSTAQENAIRQVVETTIGMLLANVITVDLQPLVSDTGDVLFIDFTEAKQLSSPPSASDLNGLVGFCNEILALIPVECRDKATILFQQALQDMEKRGFTLEDEIYTIVDGIFLGGS
;
A
#
# COMPACT_ATOMS: atom_id res chain seq x y z
N MET A 1 40.38 21.87 -4.02
CA MET A 1 40.01 20.51 -3.55
C MET A 1 39.33 20.65 -2.20
N VAL A 2 38.00 20.60 -2.18
CA VAL A 2 37.19 20.67 -0.97
C VAL A 2 36.24 19.48 -1.03
N ALA A 3 36.42 18.55 -0.09
CA ALA A 3 35.59 17.37 0.07
C ALA A 3 34.28 17.76 0.77
N PHE A 4 33.15 17.44 0.15
CA PHE A 4 31.84 17.52 0.81
C PHE A 4 31.49 16.14 1.39
N LEU A 5 31.50 16.07 2.72
CA LEU A 5 30.95 14.98 3.52
C LEU A 5 29.43 15.21 3.66
N LEU A 6 28.65 14.27 3.13
CA LEU A 6 27.22 14.12 3.41
C LEU A 6 27.04 13.49 4.80
N PRO A 7 26.08 13.95 5.64
CA PRO A 7 25.76 13.28 6.89
C PRO A 7 24.83 12.09 6.62
N LEU A 8 25.37 10.88 6.80
CA LEU A 8 24.63 9.68 7.19
C LEU A 8 24.40 9.75 8.70
N LEU A 9 23.14 9.64 9.17
CA LEU A 9 22.73 9.20 10.53
C LEU A 9 21.18 9.25 10.64
N PRO A 10 20.53 8.50 11.57
CA PRO A 10 19.98 7.18 11.25
C PRO A 10 18.47 7.04 11.53
N MET A 11 17.82 6.11 10.80
CA MET A 11 16.57 5.47 11.21
C MET A 11 16.85 4.50 12.39
N LEU A 12 16.93 5.05 13.61
CA LEU A 12 17.04 4.28 14.84
C LEU A 12 16.25 4.97 15.94
N ALA A 13 14.93 4.79 15.91
CA ALA A 13 14.03 4.89 17.07
C ALA A 13 12.60 4.65 16.60
N VAL A 14 12.06 3.45 16.80
CA VAL A 14 10.74 3.14 17.40
C VAL A 14 10.65 1.61 17.45
N LEU A 15 11.16 1.01 18.53
CA LEU A 15 10.83 -0.36 18.95
C LEU A 15 11.15 -0.48 20.44
N GLU A 16 10.52 0.38 21.24
CA GLU A 16 10.43 0.15 22.68
C GLU A 16 9.13 -0.61 22.98
N ARG A 17 9.32 -1.84 23.49
CA ARG A 17 8.45 -2.58 24.42
C ARG A 17 7.10 -3.09 23.87
N LEU A 18 7.14 -4.28 23.26
CA LEU A 18 6.02 -5.22 23.38
C LEU A 18 6.10 -5.91 24.76
N PRO A 19 5.00 -6.01 25.53
CA PRO A 19 4.98 -6.81 26.74
C PRO A 19 5.07 -8.29 26.36
N VAL A 20 6.14 -8.96 26.80
CA VAL A 20 6.28 -10.42 26.70
C VAL A 20 5.83 -11.00 28.04
N ASP A 21 4.71 -11.74 28.03
CA ASP A 21 4.30 -12.53 29.19
C ASP A 21 4.99 -13.91 29.12
N LEU A 22 5.94 -14.12 30.02
CA LEU A 22 6.62 -15.40 30.18
C LEU A 22 5.92 -16.20 31.27
N SER A 23 4.89 -16.97 30.91
CA SER A 23 4.31 -17.96 31.81
C SER A 23 4.94 -19.34 31.59
N MET A 24 5.33 -20.01 32.68
CA MET A 24 5.83 -21.38 32.64
C MET A 24 4.67 -22.37 32.65
N THR A 25 4.64 -23.27 31.69
CA THR A 25 3.75 -24.45 31.76
C THR A 25 4.36 -25.51 32.67
N LYS A 26 3.51 -26.36 33.28
CA LYS A 26 3.88 -27.39 34.27
C LYS A 26 4.93 -28.42 33.82
N ASN A 27 5.35 -28.41 32.54
CA ASN A 27 6.27 -29.40 31.98
C ASN A 27 7.66 -28.83 31.58
N GLY A 28 8.00 -27.60 31.97
CA GLY A 28 9.37 -27.08 31.81
C GLY A 28 9.83 -26.83 30.37
N VAL A 29 8.91 -26.84 29.39
CA VAL A 29 9.20 -26.47 28.00
C VAL A 29 8.78 -25.01 27.77
N PRO A 30 9.70 -24.12 27.34
CA PRO A 30 9.33 -22.76 26.98
C PRO A 30 8.44 -22.79 25.73
N SER A 31 7.15 -22.47 25.90
CA SER A 31 6.22 -22.29 24.79
C SER A 31 6.15 -20.81 24.44
N LYS A 32 6.48 -20.47 23.19
CA LYS A 32 6.42 -19.11 22.67
C LYS A 32 5.02 -18.90 22.09
N THR A 33 4.06 -18.49 22.93
CA THR A 33 2.74 -18.11 22.45
C THR A 33 2.80 -16.66 21.96
N ILE A 34 2.79 -16.47 20.64
CA ILE A 34 2.54 -15.16 20.05
C ILE A 34 1.05 -14.88 20.24
N ILE A 35 0.73 -14.00 21.18
CA ILE A 35 -0.63 -13.48 21.33
C ILE A 35 -0.85 -12.55 20.14
N ALA A 36 -1.53 -13.04 19.10
CA ALA A 36 -2.01 -12.18 18.03
C ALA A 36 -2.93 -11.11 18.67
N PRO A 37 -2.70 -9.81 18.43
CA PRO A 37 -3.59 -8.78 18.94
C PRO A 37 -5.00 -9.02 18.38
N ALA A 38 -5.99 -8.97 19.26
CA ALA A 38 -7.39 -9.10 18.87
C ALA A 38 -7.69 -8.12 17.72
N LYS A 39 -8.23 -8.63 16.61
CA LYS A 39 -8.73 -7.81 15.49
C LYS A 39 -9.84 -6.90 16.02
N GLN A 40 -9.48 -5.69 16.44
CA GLN A 40 -10.43 -4.65 16.79
C GLN A 40 -11.08 -4.15 15.49
N GLN A 41 -12.20 -4.77 15.10
CA GLN A 41 -13.05 -4.22 14.05
C GLN A 41 -13.66 -2.93 14.59
N GLN A 42 -13.07 -1.80 14.22
CA GLN A 42 -13.59 -0.48 14.55
C GLN A 42 -14.80 -0.18 13.67
N THR A 43 -15.95 0.00 14.29
CA THR A 43 -17.14 0.54 13.65
C THR A 43 -17.01 2.07 13.63
N VAL A 44 -16.80 2.64 12.45
CA VAL A 44 -16.83 4.11 12.25
C VAL A 44 -18.28 4.53 12.01
N THR A 45 -18.85 5.33 12.91
CA THR A 45 -20.17 5.94 12.73
C THR A 45 -20.00 7.30 12.06
N LEU A 46 -20.63 7.49 10.89
CA LEU A 46 -20.68 8.79 10.22
C LEU A 46 -22.00 9.47 10.54
N ASN A 47 -21.92 10.70 11.04
CA ASN A 47 -23.06 11.60 11.10
C ASN A 47 -23.08 12.42 9.81
N TRP A 48 -24.04 12.11 8.92
CA TRP A 48 -24.34 12.92 7.74
C TRP A 48 -25.01 14.22 8.18
N LEU A 49 -24.29 15.35 8.13
CA LEU A 49 -24.84 16.69 8.35
C LEU A 49 -24.95 17.40 7.00
N ALA A 50 -26.01 17.12 6.24
CA ALA A 50 -26.25 17.76 4.94
C ALA A 50 -27.00 19.09 5.08
N SER A 51 -26.49 20.16 4.47
CA SER A 51 -27.26 21.37 4.13
C SER A 51 -26.87 21.89 2.75
N TYR A 52 -27.85 22.41 2.01
CA TYR A 52 -27.98 22.33 0.55
C TYR A 52 -27.41 23.51 -0.27
N ASN A 53 -27.15 23.23 -1.56
CA ASN A 53 -26.84 24.08 -2.74
C ASN A 53 -25.39 24.54 -3.01
N ASP A 54 -24.58 23.60 -3.53
CA ASP A 54 -23.64 23.74 -4.66
C ASP A 54 -22.88 22.40 -4.79
N SER A 55 -23.51 21.39 -5.41
CA SER A 55 -22.93 20.05 -5.54
C SER A 55 -21.99 19.97 -6.74
N ASN A 56 -20.79 19.42 -6.55
CA ASN A 56 -19.98 19.00 -7.69
C ASN A 56 -20.51 17.64 -8.17
N TYR A 57 -20.90 17.54 -9.45
CA TYR A 57 -21.44 16.31 -10.05
C TYR A 57 -20.63 15.93 -11.29
N TRP A 58 -20.21 14.67 -11.36
CA TRP A 58 -19.55 14.07 -12.51
C TRP A 58 -20.41 12.94 -13.05
N ASN A 59 -20.75 13.02 -14.34
CA ASN A 59 -21.42 11.96 -15.06
C ASN A 59 -20.37 11.05 -15.72
N LEU A 60 -20.11 9.88 -15.14
CA LEU A 60 -19.10 8.93 -15.61
C LEU A 60 -19.77 7.70 -16.24
N PRO A 61 -19.06 6.92 -17.08
CA PRO A 61 -19.66 5.79 -17.81
C PRO A 61 -20.37 4.76 -16.92
N ASN A 62 -19.89 4.56 -15.69
CA ASN A 62 -20.41 3.57 -14.74
C ASN A 62 -21.32 4.18 -13.65
N GLY A 63 -21.70 5.46 -13.79
CA GLY A 63 -22.63 6.14 -12.90
C GLY A 63 -22.18 7.53 -12.46
N GLY A 64 -23.11 8.28 -11.86
CA GLY A 64 -22.84 9.61 -11.32
C GLY A 64 -22.07 9.56 -10.00
N VAL A 65 -21.13 10.49 -9.83
CA VAL A 65 -20.48 10.78 -8.54
C VAL A 65 -20.80 12.22 -8.16
N THR A 66 -21.24 12.43 -6.94
CA THR A 66 -21.50 13.77 -6.38
C THR A 66 -20.81 13.97 -5.04
N PHE A 67 -20.23 15.13 -4.83
CA PHE A 67 -19.75 15.53 -3.52
C PHE A 67 -20.43 16.81 -3.10
N GLU A 68 -20.70 16.91 -1.80
CA GLU A 68 -20.98 18.18 -1.17
C GLU A 68 -19.77 19.11 -1.36
N LYS A 69 -19.99 20.42 -1.24
CA LYS A 69 -18.92 21.45 -1.30
C LYS A 69 -17.76 21.12 -0.36
N GLN A 70 -18.07 20.43 0.73
CA GLN A 70 -17.12 19.99 1.70
C GLN A 70 -17.45 18.59 2.18
N LEU A 71 -16.44 17.73 2.16
CA LEU A 71 -16.53 16.36 2.61
C LEU A 71 -15.82 16.21 3.96
N LEU A 72 -16.52 15.66 4.96
CA LEU A 72 -15.97 15.37 6.27
C LEU A 72 -15.67 13.87 6.39
N ILE A 73 -14.42 13.51 6.66
CA ILE A 73 -14.01 12.12 6.84
C ILE A 73 -13.36 11.94 8.20
N SER A 74 -13.89 11.01 9.00
CA SER A 74 -13.21 10.56 10.21
C SER A 74 -12.08 9.61 9.83
N VAL A 75 -10.87 9.94 10.24
CA VAL A 75 -9.67 9.10 10.07
C VAL A 75 -9.17 8.68 11.43
N GLU A 76 -8.57 7.49 11.50
CA GLU A 76 -7.90 7.01 12.70
C GLU A 76 -6.48 6.58 12.34
N GLU A 77 -5.49 7.24 12.94
CA GLU A 77 -4.09 6.94 12.72
C GLU A 77 -3.42 6.71 14.08
N LYS A 78 -2.83 5.53 14.27
CA LYS A 78 -2.12 5.14 15.50
C LYS A 78 -2.98 5.36 16.77
N GLY A 79 -4.27 5.01 16.69
CA GLY A 79 -5.23 5.16 17.80
C GLY A 79 -5.75 6.58 18.02
N THR A 80 -5.33 7.56 17.21
CA THR A 80 -5.81 8.94 17.29
C THR A 80 -6.85 9.20 16.21
N LYS A 81 -8.08 9.53 16.64
CA LYS A 81 -9.17 9.92 15.75
C LYS A 81 -9.08 11.40 15.41
N SER A 82 -9.22 11.74 14.14
CA SER A 82 -9.35 13.12 13.68
C SER A 82 -10.37 13.22 12.54
N VAL A 83 -10.87 14.43 12.30
CA VAL A 83 -11.80 14.70 11.19
C VAL A 83 -11.05 15.52 10.14
N LEU A 84 -10.95 14.98 8.93
CA LEU A 84 -10.44 15.70 7.77
C LEU A 84 -11.58 16.48 7.12
N ARG A 85 -11.31 17.75 6.84
CA ARG A 85 -12.19 18.67 6.12
C ARG A 85 -11.66 18.84 4.71
N LEU A 86 -12.34 18.20 3.75
CA LEU A 86 -11.91 18.05 2.37
C LEU A 86 -12.72 18.97 1.45
N SER A 87 -12.04 19.71 0.57
CA SER A 87 -12.66 20.64 -0.38
C SER A 87 -12.01 20.58 -1.75
N ASN A 88 -12.60 21.28 -2.72
CA ASN A 88 -12.10 21.42 -4.10
C ASN A 88 -11.75 20.08 -4.77
N PRO A 89 -12.72 19.17 -4.91
CA PRO A 89 -12.51 17.91 -5.62
C PRO A 89 -12.01 18.14 -7.05
N VAL A 90 -10.95 17.44 -7.43
CA VAL A 90 -10.43 17.37 -8.80
C VAL A 90 -10.44 15.93 -9.25
N PHE A 91 -11.13 15.64 -10.36
CA PHE A 91 -11.17 14.30 -10.95
C PHE A 91 -9.77 13.89 -11.44
N LEU A 92 -9.29 12.73 -10.97
CA LEU A 92 -7.98 12.18 -11.35
C LEU A 92 -8.12 11.08 -12.42
N GLY A 93 -9.20 10.31 -12.37
CA GLY A 93 -9.42 9.21 -13.31
C GLY A 93 -10.52 8.26 -12.87
N SER A 94 -10.88 7.33 -13.75
CA SER A 94 -11.85 6.27 -13.46
C SER A 94 -11.48 4.99 -14.18
N GLY A 95 -11.73 3.85 -13.55
CA GLY A 95 -11.43 2.51 -14.10
C GLY A 95 -12.57 1.52 -13.82
N GLY A 96 -12.27 0.22 -13.88
CA GLY A 96 -13.24 -0.85 -13.61
C GLY A 96 -13.69 -0.95 -12.15
N SER A 97 -12.92 -0.41 -11.21
CA SER A 97 -13.23 -0.48 -9.77
C SER A 97 -13.94 0.76 -9.22
N GLY A 98 -13.72 1.94 -9.82
CA GLY A 98 -14.30 3.17 -9.33
C GLY A 98 -13.82 4.43 -10.05
N ALA A 99 -14.13 5.57 -9.44
CA ALA A 99 -13.61 6.88 -9.83
C ALA A 99 -12.82 7.50 -8.69
N VAL A 100 -11.71 8.16 -9.02
CA VAL A 100 -10.75 8.73 -8.09
C VAL A 100 -10.71 10.25 -8.24
N PHE A 101 -10.74 10.94 -7.11
CA PHE A 101 -10.72 12.40 -7.02
C PHE A 101 -9.66 12.82 -6.01
N SER A 102 -8.88 13.85 -6.29
CA SER A 102 -8.08 14.50 -5.25
C SER A 102 -8.91 15.56 -4.55
N PHE A 103 -8.68 15.72 -3.25
CA PHE A 103 -9.26 16.78 -2.44
C PHE A 103 -8.15 17.53 -1.71
N ARG A 104 -8.34 18.83 -1.54
CA ARG A 104 -7.50 19.64 -0.65
C ARG A 104 -7.97 19.50 0.79
N VAL A 105 -7.04 19.39 1.72
CA VAL A 105 -7.31 19.43 3.17
C VAL A 105 -7.32 20.88 3.64
N ASP A 106 -8.47 21.40 4.09
CA ASP A 106 -8.66 22.82 4.42
C ASP A 106 -7.84 23.28 5.64
N GLN A 107 -7.62 22.38 6.59
CA GLN A 107 -6.80 22.61 7.77
C GLN A 107 -5.90 21.37 7.96
N PRO A 108 -4.70 21.37 7.35
CA PRO A 108 -3.79 20.27 7.51
C PRO A 108 -3.43 20.16 9.00
N ASN A 109 -3.84 19.05 9.59
CA ASN A 109 -3.37 18.66 10.91
C ASN A 109 -2.04 17.91 10.75
N GLN A 110 -1.45 17.49 11.87
CA GLN A 110 -0.19 16.73 11.87
C GLN A 110 -0.27 15.37 11.14
N PHE A 111 -1.44 14.98 10.61
CA PHE A 111 -1.62 13.69 9.93
C PHE A 111 -1.49 13.79 8.40
N VAL A 112 -1.51 15.00 7.83
CA VAL A 112 -1.41 15.23 6.38
C VAL A 112 -0.10 15.96 6.07
N HIS A 113 1.01 15.22 6.10
CA HIS A 113 2.35 15.81 5.95
C HIS A 113 2.79 16.05 4.51
N ILE A 114 2.13 15.45 3.50
CA ILE A 114 2.59 15.49 2.11
C ILE A 114 1.47 16.08 1.23
N ASN A 115 1.75 17.25 0.65
CA ASN A 115 0.95 17.96 -0.35
C ASN A 115 -0.47 18.42 0.05
N ASN A 116 -0.87 18.29 1.32
CA ASN A 116 -2.20 18.69 1.82
C ASN A 116 -3.37 18.13 0.98
N GLN A 117 -3.19 16.94 0.42
CA GLN A 117 -4.14 16.30 -0.48
C GLN A 117 -4.45 14.87 -0.06
N VAL A 118 -5.69 14.47 -0.31
CA VAL A 118 -6.20 13.11 -0.10
C VAL A 118 -6.90 12.66 -1.37
N ALA A 119 -6.63 11.43 -1.82
CA ALA A 119 -7.37 10.80 -2.90
C ALA A 119 -8.63 10.15 -2.32
N ILE A 120 -9.75 10.34 -2.99
CA ILE A 120 -11.03 9.75 -2.66
C ILE A 120 -11.43 8.86 -3.83
N LYS A 121 -11.46 7.55 -3.58
CA LYS A 121 -11.92 6.54 -4.55
C LYS A 121 -13.34 6.14 -4.19
N VAL A 122 -14.28 6.39 -5.10
CA VAL A 122 -15.68 5.96 -4.99
C VAL A 122 -15.85 4.71 -5.86
N SER A 123 -16.27 3.61 -5.24
CA SER A 123 -16.45 2.34 -5.94
C SER A 123 -17.62 2.40 -6.92
N TRP A 124 -17.61 1.56 -7.94
CA TRP A 124 -18.87 1.17 -8.59
C TRP A 124 -19.66 0.21 -7.71
N LYS A 125 -20.97 0.06 -7.97
CA LYS A 125 -21.81 -0.86 -7.17
C LYS A 125 -21.29 -2.30 -7.23
N ALA A 126 -20.90 -2.77 -8.41
CA ALA A 126 -20.36 -4.11 -8.61
C ALA A 126 -18.97 -4.31 -7.97
N SER A 127 -18.23 -3.22 -7.77
CA SER A 127 -16.84 -3.23 -7.29
C SER A 127 -16.73 -2.83 -5.82
N ARG A 128 -17.85 -2.80 -5.07
CA ARG A 128 -17.87 -2.41 -3.66
C ARG A 128 -16.93 -3.28 -2.82
N SER A 129 -17.02 -4.60 -2.97
CA SER A 129 -16.26 -5.56 -2.16
C SER A 129 -14.76 -5.51 -2.46
N THR A 130 -14.36 -5.29 -3.71
CA THR A 130 -12.94 -5.20 -4.09
C THR A 130 -12.31 -3.91 -3.60
N VAL A 131 -13.03 -2.77 -3.65
CA VAL A 131 -12.55 -1.49 -3.08
C VAL A 131 -12.52 -1.52 -1.54
N GLU A 132 -13.46 -2.23 -0.89
CA GLU A 132 -13.39 -2.48 0.56
C GLU A 132 -12.17 -3.36 0.91
N ASN A 133 -11.93 -4.41 0.14
CA ASN A 133 -10.76 -5.27 0.31
C ASN A 133 -9.45 -4.51 0.10
N GLU A 134 -9.37 -3.64 -0.92
CA GLU A 134 -8.22 -2.76 -1.17
C GLU A 134 -7.81 -1.99 0.08
N CYS A 135 -8.75 -1.32 0.76
CA CYS A 135 -8.44 -0.60 1.99
C CYS A 135 -7.91 -1.52 3.12
N ASN A 136 -8.43 -2.74 3.23
CA ASN A 136 -7.97 -3.73 4.21
C ASN A 136 -6.56 -4.24 3.91
N ILE A 137 -6.24 -4.46 2.63
CA ILE A 137 -4.90 -4.84 2.19
C ILE A 137 -3.91 -3.71 2.47
N LEU A 138 -4.24 -2.47 2.11
CA LEU A 138 -3.37 -1.31 2.35
C LEU A 138 -3.06 -1.11 3.84
N ARG A 139 -4.03 -1.34 4.73
CA ARG A 139 -3.81 -1.34 6.19
C ARG A 139 -2.91 -2.49 6.65
N THR A 140 -3.07 -3.68 6.07
CA THR A 140 -2.16 -4.81 6.32
C THR A 140 -0.74 -4.45 5.92
N LEU A 141 -0.55 -3.89 4.72
CA LEU A 141 0.76 -3.44 4.23
C LEU A 141 1.36 -2.33 5.11
N GLU A 142 0.55 -1.37 5.57
CA GLU A 142 1.00 -0.33 6.49
C GLU A 142 1.43 -0.90 7.85
N SER A 143 0.66 -1.84 8.42
CA SER A 143 1.01 -2.48 9.69
C SER A 143 2.29 -3.32 9.62
N ASN A 144 2.65 -3.81 8.42
CA ASN A 144 3.90 -4.51 8.14
C ASN A 144 5.02 -3.57 7.66
N ASN A 145 4.81 -2.26 7.70
CA ASN A 145 5.77 -1.24 7.26
C ASN A 145 6.24 -1.42 5.81
N VAL A 146 5.39 -1.95 4.93
CA VAL A 146 5.71 -2.10 3.50
C VAL A 146 5.83 -0.69 2.88
N PRO A 147 6.98 -0.32 2.31
CA PRO A 147 7.20 1.01 1.76
C PRO A 147 6.55 1.18 0.38
N HIS A 148 6.55 2.42 -0.15
CA HIS A 148 6.16 2.76 -1.53
C HIS A 148 4.78 2.27 -2.00
N VAL A 149 3.85 2.02 -1.09
CA VAL A 149 2.44 1.75 -1.40
C VAL A 149 1.58 2.89 -0.85
N GLU A 150 0.44 3.13 -1.48
CA GLU A 150 -0.55 4.04 -0.92
C GLU A 150 -1.06 3.57 0.45
N ARG A 151 -1.71 4.45 1.20
CA ARG A 151 -2.23 4.19 2.54
C ARG A 151 -3.71 4.48 2.57
N CYS A 152 -4.50 3.55 3.11
CA CYS A 152 -5.92 3.77 3.34
C CYS A 152 -6.15 4.46 4.69
N LEU A 153 -6.62 5.71 4.63
CA LEU A 153 -6.94 6.53 5.78
C LEU A 153 -8.30 6.21 6.39
N ALA A 154 -9.29 5.97 5.53
CA ALA A 154 -10.66 5.73 5.94
C ALA A 154 -11.44 4.97 4.88
N GLN A 155 -12.50 4.32 5.33
CA GLN A 155 -13.48 3.64 4.52
C GLN A 155 -14.87 4.04 5.01
N VAL A 156 -15.72 4.48 4.09
CA VAL A 156 -16.98 5.18 4.38
C VAL A 156 -18.05 4.70 3.39
N PRO A 157 -19.25 4.30 3.85
CA PRO A 157 -20.40 4.13 2.96
C PRO A 157 -20.66 5.42 2.17
N TYR A 158 -20.88 5.33 0.87
CA TYR A 158 -21.08 6.50 0.01
C TYR A 158 -22.57 6.70 -0.32
N ASP A 159 -23.18 5.73 -0.99
CA ASP A 159 -24.61 5.65 -1.25
C ASP A 159 -25.08 4.19 -1.31
N GLU A 160 -26.30 3.93 -1.79
CA GLU A 160 -26.86 2.58 -1.89
C GLU A 160 -26.00 1.63 -2.72
N GLY A 161 -25.22 0.81 -2.01
CA GLY A 161 -24.39 -0.23 -2.60
C GLY A 161 -22.98 0.21 -2.99
N ARG A 162 -22.56 1.46 -2.76
CA ARG A 162 -21.19 1.91 -3.03
C ARG A 162 -20.44 2.27 -1.76
N ILE A 163 -19.12 2.21 -1.85
CA ILE A 163 -18.20 2.62 -0.79
C ILE A 163 -17.24 3.68 -1.31
N MET A 164 -16.73 4.47 -0.39
CA MET A 164 -15.71 5.46 -0.63
C MET A 164 -14.54 5.18 0.30
N ILE A 165 -13.32 5.19 -0.23
CA ILE A 165 -12.09 5.09 0.56
C ILE A 165 -11.24 6.34 0.38
N ALA A 166 -10.56 6.74 1.45
CA ALA A 166 -9.62 7.86 1.47
C ALA A 166 -8.19 7.33 1.46
N LEU A 167 -7.37 7.85 0.55
CA LEU A 167 -6.06 7.33 0.17
C LEU A 167 -4.99 8.43 0.21
N ARG A 168 -3.75 8.07 0.55
CA ARG A 168 -2.58 8.97 0.48
C ARG A 168 -1.29 8.21 0.10
N PRO A 169 -0.26 8.88 -0.45
CA PRO A 169 -0.27 10.28 -0.89
C PRO A 169 -0.98 10.44 -2.25
N VAL A 170 -1.42 11.67 -2.55
CA VAL A 170 -1.78 12.05 -3.92
C VAL A 170 -0.52 12.48 -4.64
N VAL A 171 -0.28 11.92 -5.82
CA VAL A 171 0.88 12.25 -6.64
C VAL A 171 0.41 12.68 -8.02
N MET A 172 0.81 13.89 -8.41
CA MET A 172 0.57 14.45 -9.75
C MET A 172 1.83 14.29 -10.60
N ASP A 173 1.68 14.31 -11.92
CA ASP A 173 2.78 14.29 -12.89
C ASP A 173 3.75 13.10 -12.70
N ARG A 174 3.25 11.91 -13.03
CA ARG A 174 3.99 10.64 -12.92
C ARG A 174 3.85 9.82 -14.20
N THR A 175 4.85 8.98 -14.46
CA THR A 175 4.81 7.96 -15.53
C THR A 175 4.55 6.59 -14.93
N SER A 176 3.86 5.71 -15.67
CA SER A 176 3.72 4.29 -15.31
C SER A 176 4.88 3.42 -15.80
N SER A 177 5.83 4.00 -16.55
CA SER A 177 6.90 3.26 -17.22
C SER A 177 8.28 3.66 -16.70
N LEU A 178 9.01 2.68 -16.15
CA LEU A 178 10.39 2.83 -15.68
C LEU A 178 11.38 3.05 -16.83
N ALA A 179 11.06 2.56 -18.05
CA ALA A 179 11.91 2.69 -19.23
C ALA A 179 12.04 4.14 -19.74
N LYS A 180 11.17 5.05 -19.28
CA LYS A 180 11.23 6.48 -19.65
C LYS A 180 12.14 7.30 -18.74
N LEU A 181 12.70 6.69 -17.70
CA LEU A 181 13.52 7.37 -16.71
C LEU A 181 14.97 7.52 -17.18
N SER A 182 15.68 8.49 -16.59
CA SER A 182 17.14 8.50 -16.68
C SER A 182 17.71 7.25 -16.00
N SER A 183 18.91 6.81 -16.40
CA SER A 183 19.55 5.62 -15.81
C SER A 183 19.60 5.69 -14.28
N THR A 184 20.02 6.82 -13.68
CA THR A 184 20.05 6.97 -12.21
C THR A 184 18.66 6.85 -11.57
N ALA A 185 17.63 7.45 -12.17
CA ALA A 185 16.26 7.36 -11.66
C ALA A 185 15.68 5.95 -11.83
N GLN A 186 15.99 5.28 -12.94
CA GLN A 186 15.62 3.88 -13.18
C GLN A 186 16.23 2.96 -12.11
N GLU A 187 17.49 3.17 -11.75
CA GLU A 187 18.16 2.41 -10.68
C GLU A 187 17.51 2.61 -9.31
N ASN A 188 17.11 3.85 -8.99
CA ASN A 188 16.36 4.14 -7.77
C ASN A 188 14.99 3.44 -7.78
N ALA A 189 14.27 3.53 -8.90
CA ALA A 189 12.96 2.91 -9.06
C ALA A 189 13.03 1.38 -8.90
N ILE A 190 13.99 0.71 -9.55
CA ILE A 190 14.16 -0.74 -9.43
C ILE A 190 14.40 -1.15 -7.98
N ARG A 191 15.24 -0.40 -7.25
CA ARG A 191 15.46 -0.66 -5.82
C ARG A 191 14.15 -0.57 -5.03
N GLN A 192 13.37 0.50 -5.22
CA GLN A 192 12.09 0.67 -4.52
C GLN A 192 11.07 -0.41 -4.91
N VAL A 193 11.04 -0.85 -6.18
CA VAL A 193 10.23 -1.99 -6.64
C VAL A 193 10.61 -3.27 -5.89
N VAL A 194 11.91 -3.60 -5.82
CA VAL A 194 12.40 -4.80 -5.11
C VAL A 194 12.09 -4.73 -3.62
N GLU A 195 12.40 -3.62 -2.96
CA GLU A 195 12.13 -3.41 -1.53
C GLU A 195 10.64 -3.56 -1.21
N THR A 196 9.76 -2.99 -2.04
CA THR A 196 8.31 -3.13 -1.88
C THR A 196 7.84 -4.54 -2.09
N THR A 197 8.36 -5.22 -3.12
CA THR A 197 8.00 -6.61 -3.43
C THR A 197 8.31 -7.53 -2.26
N ILE A 198 9.52 -7.44 -1.69
CA ILE A 198 9.90 -8.22 -0.51
C ILE A 198 9.03 -7.86 0.69
N GLY A 199 8.75 -6.58 0.91
CA GLY A 199 7.83 -6.14 1.96
C GLY A 199 6.43 -6.74 1.81
N MET A 200 5.87 -6.76 0.60
CA MET A 200 4.57 -7.37 0.32
C MET A 200 4.57 -8.87 0.59
N LEU A 201 5.60 -9.60 0.13
CA LEU A 201 5.75 -11.03 0.39
C LEU A 201 5.83 -11.34 1.88
N LEU A 202 6.60 -10.56 2.64
CA LEU A 202 6.68 -10.70 4.10
C LEU A 202 5.35 -10.39 4.81
N ALA A 203 4.53 -9.51 4.24
CA ALA A 203 3.18 -9.24 4.72
C ALA A 203 2.16 -10.32 4.27
N ASN A 204 2.61 -11.36 3.56
CA ASN A 204 1.78 -12.36 2.89
C ASN A 204 0.74 -11.72 1.97
N VAL A 205 1.10 -10.66 1.25
CA VAL A 205 0.22 -9.97 0.29
C VAL A 205 0.81 -10.08 -1.11
N ILE A 206 -0.05 -10.37 -2.07
CA ILE A 206 0.27 -10.33 -3.50
C ILE A 206 -0.83 -9.60 -4.27
N THR A 207 -0.53 -9.18 -5.49
CA THR A 207 -1.53 -8.69 -6.45
C THR A 207 -1.17 -9.14 -7.85
N VAL A 208 -2.15 -9.21 -8.75
CA VAL A 208 -1.95 -9.56 -10.16
C VAL A 208 -2.11 -8.37 -11.10
N ASP A 209 -2.33 -7.18 -10.54
CA ASP A 209 -2.42 -5.91 -11.26
C ASP A 209 -1.62 -4.87 -10.48
N LEU A 210 -0.35 -4.70 -10.82
CA LEU A 210 0.51 -3.69 -10.21
C LEU A 210 0.56 -2.44 -11.07
N GLN A 211 0.14 -1.32 -10.49
CA GLN A 211 0.17 -0.04 -11.18
C GLN A 211 1.13 0.91 -10.46
N PRO A 212 2.37 1.09 -10.96
CA PRO A 212 3.30 2.05 -10.39
C PRO A 212 3.03 3.46 -10.92
N LEU A 213 3.13 4.44 -10.04
CA LEU A 213 3.33 5.85 -10.36
C LEU A 213 4.78 6.20 -10.05
N VAL A 214 5.55 6.56 -11.08
CA VAL A 214 6.99 6.81 -10.95
C VAL A 214 7.34 8.25 -11.28
N SER A 215 8.14 8.82 -10.38
CA SER A 215 8.77 10.14 -10.43
C SER A 215 9.91 10.23 -11.43
N ASP A 216 10.24 11.43 -11.90
CA ASP A 216 11.49 11.69 -12.64
C ASP A 216 12.76 11.39 -11.83
N THR A 217 12.65 11.41 -10.49
CA THR A 217 13.71 11.00 -9.54
C THR A 217 13.77 9.49 -9.32
N GLY A 218 12.82 8.74 -9.85
CA GLY A 218 12.71 7.30 -9.63
C GLY A 218 11.94 6.90 -8.37
N ASP A 219 11.34 7.84 -7.64
CA ASP A 219 10.43 7.51 -6.53
C ASP A 219 9.17 6.81 -7.06
N VAL A 220 8.89 5.64 -6.49
CA VAL A 220 7.78 4.76 -6.86
C VAL A 220 6.68 4.88 -5.82
N LEU A 221 5.44 4.89 -6.31
CA LEU A 221 4.25 4.65 -5.51
C LEU A 221 3.38 3.63 -6.24
N PHE A 222 3.17 2.47 -5.64
CA PHE A 222 2.17 1.52 -6.12
C PHE A 222 0.79 1.94 -5.64
N ILE A 223 -0.15 1.89 -6.57
CA ILE A 223 -1.57 2.22 -6.37
C ILE A 223 -2.45 1.08 -6.89
N ASP A 224 -3.74 1.16 -6.58
CA ASP A 224 -4.79 0.27 -7.08
C ASP A 224 -4.60 -1.18 -6.62
N PHE A 225 -4.91 -1.43 -5.36
CA PHE A 225 -4.80 -2.77 -4.75
C PHE A 225 -6.13 -3.53 -4.78
N THR A 226 -7.00 -3.27 -5.76
CA THR A 226 -8.34 -3.91 -5.84
C THR A 226 -8.28 -5.41 -6.12
N GLU A 227 -7.24 -5.86 -6.82
CA GLU A 227 -6.98 -7.27 -7.13
C GLU A 227 -5.98 -7.91 -6.15
N ALA A 228 -5.57 -7.18 -5.11
CA ALA A 228 -4.65 -7.69 -4.11
C ALA A 228 -5.34 -8.65 -3.15
N LYS A 229 -4.60 -9.68 -2.72
CA LYS A 229 -5.07 -10.67 -1.74
C LYS A 229 -4.00 -10.99 -0.71
N GLN A 230 -4.45 -11.38 0.47
CA GLN A 230 -3.61 -11.98 1.49
C GLN A 230 -3.53 -13.49 1.25
N LEU A 231 -2.32 -14.04 1.23
CA LEU A 231 -2.08 -15.47 1.09
C LEU A 231 -2.58 -16.22 2.33
N SER A 232 -3.08 -17.44 2.14
CA SER A 232 -3.32 -18.35 3.26
C SER A 232 -1.97 -18.85 3.84
N SER A 233 -1.98 -19.26 5.11
CA SER A 233 -0.84 -19.92 5.75
C SER A 233 -1.32 -21.26 6.33
N PRO A 234 -0.90 -22.41 5.75
CA PRO A 234 -0.02 -22.53 4.58
C PRO A 234 -0.71 -22.08 3.27
N PRO A 235 0.03 -21.76 2.19
CA PRO A 235 -0.52 -21.20 0.96
C PRO A 235 -1.22 -22.29 0.15
N SER A 236 -2.39 -21.95 -0.37
CA SER A 236 -3.14 -22.83 -1.27
C SER A 236 -2.51 -22.89 -2.66
N ALA A 237 -2.89 -23.88 -3.49
CA ALA A 237 -2.46 -23.93 -4.89
C ALA A 237 -2.87 -22.66 -5.69
N SER A 238 -4.01 -22.06 -5.36
CA SER A 238 -4.44 -20.78 -5.96
C SER A 238 -3.58 -19.60 -5.48
N ASP A 239 -3.04 -19.66 -4.28
CA ASP A 239 -2.10 -18.68 -3.76
C ASP A 239 -0.75 -18.77 -4.45
N LEU A 240 -0.21 -19.98 -4.63
CA LEU A 240 1.03 -20.21 -5.36
C LEU A 240 0.91 -19.77 -6.84
N ASN A 241 -0.22 -20.07 -7.50
CA ASN A 241 -0.46 -19.57 -8.86
C ASN A 241 -0.54 -18.04 -8.92
N GLY A 242 -1.21 -17.43 -7.94
CA GLY A 242 -1.26 -15.97 -7.83
C GLY A 242 0.14 -15.37 -7.60
N LEU A 243 0.97 -16.01 -6.79
CA LEU A 243 2.34 -15.60 -6.51
C LEU A 243 3.19 -15.61 -7.77
N VAL A 244 3.07 -16.65 -8.61
CA VAL A 244 3.73 -16.69 -9.92
C VAL A 244 3.27 -15.51 -10.79
N GLY A 245 1.97 -15.21 -10.82
CA GLY A 245 1.44 -14.03 -11.51
C GLY A 245 2.05 -12.73 -11.00
N PHE A 246 2.08 -12.53 -9.69
CA PHE A 246 2.67 -11.36 -9.03
C PHE A 246 4.16 -11.19 -9.38
N CYS A 247 4.96 -12.26 -9.33
CA CYS A 247 6.38 -12.18 -9.68
C CYS A 247 6.59 -11.82 -11.16
N ASN A 248 5.74 -12.34 -12.05
CA ASN A 248 5.80 -11.99 -13.48
C ASN A 248 5.40 -10.52 -13.74
N GLU A 249 4.40 -9.99 -13.03
CA GLU A 249 4.05 -8.57 -13.10
C GLU A 249 5.23 -7.69 -12.68
N ILE A 250 5.92 -8.04 -11.59
CA ILE A 250 7.12 -7.32 -11.16
C ILE A 250 8.23 -7.35 -12.22
N LEU A 251 8.49 -8.51 -12.84
CA LEU A 251 9.46 -8.62 -13.94
C LEU A 251 9.05 -7.84 -15.20
N ALA A 252 7.75 -7.67 -15.44
CA ALA A 252 7.23 -6.89 -16.54
C ALA A 252 7.42 -5.38 -16.31
N LEU A 253 7.42 -4.92 -15.06
CA LEU A 253 7.71 -3.52 -14.70
C LEU A 253 9.19 -3.16 -14.90
N ILE A 254 10.09 -4.14 -14.77
CA ILE A 254 11.54 -3.93 -14.85
C ILE A 254 11.99 -4.02 -16.31
N PRO A 255 12.59 -2.94 -16.88
CA PRO A 255 13.12 -2.97 -18.23
C PRO A 255 14.16 -4.08 -18.42
N VAL A 256 14.16 -4.71 -19.60
CA VAL A 256 14.92 -5.96 -19.85
C VAL A 256 16.41 -5.77 -19.56
N GLU A 257 16.97 -4.64 -19.97
CA GLU A 257 18.35 -4.22 -19.76
C GLU A 257 18.76 -4.06 -18.28
N CYS A 258 17.78 -4.03 -17.37
CA CYS A 258 17.97 -3.85 -15.94
C CYS A 258 17.69 -5.12 -15.12
N ARG A 259 17.31 -6.23 -15.76
CA ARG A 259 16.92 -7.46 -15.06
C ARG A 259 18.05 -8.07 -14.24
N ASP A 260 19.27 -8.13 -14.77
CA ASP A 260 20.44 -8.63 -14.03
C ASP A 260 20.67 -7.83 -12.74
N LYS A 261 20.46 -6.51 -12.81
CA LYS A 261 20.57 -5.64 -11.63
C LYS A 261 19.47 -5.93 -10.62
N ALA A 262 18.23 -6.11 -11.08
CA ALA A 262 17.12 -6.47 -10.22
C ALA A 262 17.34 -7.83 -9.53
N THR A 263 17.85 -8.83 -10.25
CA THR A 263 18.23 -10.14 -9.70
C THR A 263 19.23 -10.00 -8.55
N ILE A 264 20.30 -9.20 -8.72
CA ILE A 264 21.28 -8.94 -7.66
C ILE A 264 20.59 -8.28 -6.44
N LEU A 265 19.72 -7.29 -6.68
CA LEU A 265 19.00 -6.60 -5.61
C LEU A 265 18.02 -7.53 -4.88
N PHE A 266 17.31 -8.42 -5.59
CA PHE A 266 16.45 -9.43 -4.99
C PHE A 266 17.25 -10.38 -4.09
N GLN A 267 18.37 -10.89 -4.59
CA GLN A 267 19.25 -11.77 -3.82
C GLN A 267 19.75 -11.08 -2.54
N GLN A 268 20.20 -9.83 -2.65
CA GLN A 268 20.64 -9.03 -1.50
C GLN A 268 19.50 -8.81 -0.49
N ALA A 269 18.31 -8.45 -0.97
CA ALA A 269 17.16 -8.19 -0.10
C ALA A 269 16.70 -9.46 0.64
N LEU A 270 16.70 -10.62 -0.02
CA LEU A 270 16.41 -11.92 0.61
C LEU A 270 17.45 -12.27 1.68
N GLN A 271 18.74 -12.13 1.38
CA GLN A 271 19.81 -12.39 2.35
C GLN A 271 19.74 -11.45 3.56
N ASP A 272 19.45 -10.17 3.34
CA ASP A 272 19.36 -9.20 4.43
C ASP A 272 18.11 -9.39 5.29
N MET A 273 17.01 -9.86 4.69
CA MET A 273 15.82 -10.32 5.39
C MET A 273 16.14 -11.51 6.31
N GLU A 274 16.82 -12.53 5.80
CA GLU A 274 17.23 -13.71 6.57
C GLU A 274 18.15 -13.35 7.74
N LYS A 275 19.14 -12.48 7.52
CA LYS A 275 20.03 -11.96 8.58
C LYS A 275 19.27 -11.25 9.71
N ARG A 276 18.12 -10.65 9.39
CA ARG A 276 17.23 -9.99 10.35
C ARG A 276 16.25 -10.95 11.04
N GLY A 277 16.29 -12.23 10.71
CA GLY A 277 15.46 -13.27 11.30
C GLY A 277 14.06 -13.37 10.69
N PHE A 278 13.85 -12.81 9.50
CA PHE A 278 12.63 -13.01 8.72
C PHE A 278 12.86 -14.12 7.70
N THR A 279 11.89 -15.01 7.56
CA THR A 279 11.94 -16.12 6.59
C THR A 279 10.64 -16.15 5.81
N LEU A 280 10.73 -16.38 4.51
CA LEU A 280 9.58 -16.75 3.69
C LEU A 280 9.27 -18.23 3.94
N GLU A 281 8.01 -18.63 3.74
CA GLU A 281 7.68 -20.05 3.67
C GLU A 281 8.40 -20.70 2.48
N ASP A 282 8.83 -21.96 2.62
CA ASP A 282 9.73 -22.63 1.68
C ASP A 282 9.18 -22.63 0.24
N GLU A 283 7.87 -22.82 0.08
CA GLU A 283 7.20 -22.79 -1.22
C GLU A 283 7.22 -21.39 -1.86
N ILE A 284 7.06 -20.33 -1.05
CA ILE A 284 7.15 -18.95 -1.51
C ILE A 284 8.59 -18.65 -1.93
N TYR A 285 9.57 -19.02 -1.10
CA TYR A 285 10.99 -18.83 -1.39
C TYR A 285 11.38 -19.52 -2.71
N THR A 286 10.96 -20.77 -2.90
CA THR A 286 11.26 -21.55 -4.11
C THR A 286 10.74 -20.89 -5.38
N ILE A 287 9.53 -20.32 -5.35
CA ILE A 287 8.96 -19.61 -6.51
C ILE A 287 9.73 -18.32 -6.79
N VAL A 288 10.03 -17.55 -5.74
CA VAL A 288 10.78 -16.29 -5.86
C VAL A 288 12.18 -16.55 -6.41
N ASP A 289 12.89 -17.55 -5.88
CA ASP A 289 14.21 -17.97 -6.34
C ASP A 289 14.17 -18.44 -7.82
N GLY A 290 13.22 -19.30 -8.17
CA GLY A 290 13.08 -19.80 -9.54
C GLY A 290 12.80 -18.70 -10.57
N ILE A 291 11.99 -17.69 -10.21
CA ILE A 291 11.60 -16.61 -11.14
C ILE A 291 12.66 -15.51 -11.21
N PHE A 292 13.19 -15.04 -10.08
CA PHE A 292 14.09 -13.89 -10.05
C PHE A 292 15.58 -14.26 -10.11
N LEU A 293 15.95 -15.44 -9.58
CA LEU A 293 17.35 -15.85 -9.41
C LEU A 293 17.77 -16.98 -10.36
N GLY A 294 16.80 -17.55 -11.09
CA GLY A 294 17.06 -18.53 -12.16
C GLY A 294 17.24 -19.96 -11.69
N GLY A 295 16.89 -20.28 -10.44
CA GLY A 295 17.01 -21.61 -9.83
C GLY A 295 18.46 -22.07 -9.75
N SER A 296 19.13 -21.78 -8.63
CA SER A 296 20.51 -22.22 -8.38
C SER A 296 20.62 -23.72 -8.11
#